data_AF-A0A087VD86-F1
#
_entry.id   AF-A0A087VD86-F1
#
_cell.length_a   1.000
_cell.length_b   1.000
_cell.length_c   1.000
_cell.angle_alpha   90.00
_cell.angle_beta   90.00
_cell.angle_gamma   90.00
#
_symmetry.space_group_name_H-M   'P 1'
#
loop_
_entity.id
_entity.type
_entity.pdbx_description
1 polymer ?
#
loop_
_entity_poly.entity_id
_entity_poly.type
_entity_poly.pdbx_seq_one_letter_code
_entity_poly.pdbx_strand_id
1 'polypeptide(L)'
;NDRPMCRICHEGSSQEDLLSPCECTGTLGTIHRSCLEHWLSSSNTSYCELCHFRFAVERKPKPLVEWLKNPGPQHEKRTLFGDMVCFLFITPLATISGWLCLRGAVDHLQFSSRLEAVGLVALTVALFTIYLFWTLVSFRYHCRLYNEWRRTNQHVILLIPKSANIPSNRQSLLGLQSLKRNSKETIV
;
A
#
# COMPACT_ATOMS: atom_id res chain seq x y z
N ASN A 1 -16.18 37.41 15.36
CA ASN A 1 -16.39 36.28 16.30
C ASN A 1 -15.88 35.06 15.56
N ASP A 2 -14.56 34.95 15.50
CA ASP A 2 -13.90 34.16 14.47
C ASP A 2 -13.61 32.80 15.08
N ARG A 3 -14.49 31.85 14.81
CA ARG A 3 -14.34 30.49 15.30
C ARG A 3 -13.11 29.86 14.65
N PRO A 4 -12.32 29.05 15.37
CA PRO A 4 -11.17 28.36 14.78
C PRO A 4 -11.64 27.40 13.68
N MET A 5 -10.98 27.47 12.52
CA MET A 5 -11.25 26.63 11.35
C MET A 5 -10.00 25.86 10.93
N CYS A 6 -10.18 24.68 10.35
CA CYS A 6 -9.09 23.85 9.88
C CYS A 6 -8.46 24.47 8.63
N ARG A 7 -7.13 24.64 8.60
CA ARG A 7 -6.43 25.24 7.45
C ARG A 7 -6.51 24.44 6.14
N ILE A 8 -6.95 23.18 6.18
CA ILE A 8 -6.98 22.27 5.02
C ILE A 8 -8.39 22.16 4.44
N CYS A 9 -9.37 21.78 5.26
CA CYS A 9 -10.75 21.61 4.80
C CYS A 9 -11.63 22.86 5.01
N HIS A 10 -11.12 23.87 5.73
CA HIS A 10 -11.86 25.09 6.10
C HIS A 10 -13.13 24.84 6.92
N GLU A 11 -13.25 23.68 7.56
CA GLU A 11 -14.35 23.36 8.47
C GLU A 11 -13.97 23.59 9.94
N GLY A 12 -14.97 23.81 10.79
CA GLY A 12 -14.81 23.94 12.24
C GLY A 12 -14.71 22.59 12.96
N SER A 13 -14.99 22.57 14.27
CA SER A 13 -14.91 21.38 15.12
C SER A 13 -16.13 20.45 15.02
N SER A 14 -16.84 20.46 13.89
CA SER A 14 -18.11 19.73 13.73
C SER A 14 -17.92 18.22 13.55
N GLN A 15 -16.84 17.80 12.87
CA GLN A 15 -16.55 16.38 12.60
C GLN A 15 -15.49 15.80 13.54
N GLU A 16 -14.47 16.59 13.86
CA GLU A 16 -13.33 16.22 14.69
C GLU A 16 -12.79 17.48 15.40
N ASP A 17 -12.17 17.30 16.57
CA ASP A 17 -11.52 18.40 17.29
C ASP A 17 -10.37 19.00 16.48
N LEU A 18 -10.26 20.34 16.51
CA LEU A 18 -9.09 21.01 15.96
C LEU A 18 -7.92 20.93 16.95
N LEU A 19 -6.74 20.71 16.40
CA LEU A 19 -5.50 20.64 17.14
C LEU A 19 -4.49 21.65 16.60
N SER A 20 -3.56 22.04 17.47
CA SER A 20 -2.44 22.93 17.14
C SER A 20 -1.11 22.22 17.37
N PRO A 21 -0.70 21.37 16.42
CA PRO A 21 0.41 20.43 16.59
C PRO A 21 1.77 21.04 16.27
N CYS A 22 1.82 22.29 15.81
CA CYS A 22 3.03 23.01 15.44
C CYS A 22 3.02 24.44 16.01
N GLU A 23 4.13 25.17 15.83
CA GLU A 23 4.32 26.53 16.37
C GLU A 23 3.77 27.65 15.46
N CYS A 24 2.96 27.30 14.46
CA CYS A 24 2.31 28.28 13.60
C CYS A 24 1.25 29.08 14.39
N THR A 25 1.19 30.39 14.17
CA THR A 25 0.25 31.28 14.86
C THR A 25 -1.05 31.46 14.09
N GLY A 26 -2.12 31.78 14.82
CA GLY A 26 -3.44 32.04 14.25
C GLY A 26 -4.07 30.81 13.58
N THR A 27 -4.82 31.05 12.50
CA THR A 27 -5.55 30.02 11.75
C THR A 27 -4.63 29.03 11.01
N LEU A 28 -3.35 29.35 10.82
CA LEU A 28 -2.36 28.46 10.22
C LEU A 28 -1.91 27.35 11.17
N GLY A 29 -2.13 27.52 12.47
CA GLY A 29 -1.85 26.50 13.49
C GLY A 29 -2.98 25.51 13.70
N THR A 30 -4.21 25.78 13.23
CA THR A 30 -5.40 24.96 13.53
C THR A 30 -5.72 23.97 12.41
N ILE A 31 -5.72 22.68 12.72
CA ILE A 31 -5.93 21.59 11.74
C ILE A 31 -6.61 20.39 12.40
N HIS A 32 -7.41 19.61 11.66
CA HIS A 32 -7.91 18.32 12.14
C HIS A 32 -6.81 17.25 12.12
N ARG A 33 -6.92 16.25 13.00
CA ARG A 33 -5.98 15.12 13.04
C ARG A 33 -5.98 14.37 11.71
N SER A 34 -7.17 14.02 11.22
CA SER A 34 -7.37 13.31 9.96
C SER A 34 -6.81 14.08 8.76
N CYS A 35 -7.05 15.40 8.70
CA CYS A 35 -6.48 16.26 7.65
C CYS A 35 -4.95 16.29 7.70
N LEU A 36 -4.35 16.38 8.89
CA LEU A 36 -2.90 16.38 9.03
C LEU A 36 -2.28 15.02 8.69
N GLU A 37 -2.86 13.91 9.16
CA GLU A 37 -2.42 12.55 8.80
C GLU A 37 -2.49 12.33 7.28
N HIS A 38 -3.58 12.76 6.64
CA HIS A 38 -3.73 12.67 5.19
C HIS A 38 -2.71 13.54 4.46
N TRP A 39 -2.49 14.78 4.90
CA TRP A 39 -1.51 15.69 4.30
C TRP A 39 -0.08 15.17 4.43
N LEU A 40 0.31 14.66 5.61
CA LEU A 40 1.63 14.07 5.83
C LEU A 40 1.83 12.79 5.02
N SER A 41 0.78 11.97 4.87
CA SER A 41 0.78 10.79 4.02
C SER A 41 1.00 11.14 2.55
N SER A 42 0.27 12.14 2.05
CA SER A 42 0.33 12.55 0.65
C SER A 42 1.62 13.30 0.29
N SER A 43 2.16 14.11 1.21
CA SER A 43 3.43 14.84 1.01
C SER A 43 4.67 14.00 1.33
N ASN A 44 4.49 12.83 1.95
CA ASN A 44 5.56 11.99 2.50
C ASN A 44 6.51 12.75 3.46
N THR A 45 6.02 13.79 4.12
CA THR A 45 6.79 14.57 5.11
C THR A 45 6.41 14.20 6.55
N SER A 46 7.22 14.66 7.51
CA SER A 46 6.97 14.48 8.95
C SER A 46 7.19 15.78 9.73
N TYR A 47 7.13 16.92 9.04
CA TYR A 47 7.38 18.24 9.59
C TYR A 47 6.39 19.25 9.02
N CYS A 48 6.18 20.36 9.73
CA CYS A 48 5.38 21.46 9.24
C CYS A 48 6.09 22.20 8.11
N GLU A 49 5.41 22.47 6.99
CA GLU A 49 5.99 23.19 5.84
C GLU A 49 6.31 24.67 6.12
N LEU A 50 5.72 25.26 7.17
CA LEU A 50 5.85 26.68 7.50
C LEU A 50 6.90 26.93 8.59
N CYS A 51 6.77 26.24 9.73
CA CYS A 51 7.65 26.43 10.89
C CYS A 51 8.67 25.30 11.07
N HIS A 52 8.68 24.29 10.19
CA HIS A 52 9.59 23.13 10.25
C HIS A 52 9.55 22.30 11.55
N PHE A 53 8.54 22.50 12.40
CA PHE A 53 8.31 21.66 13.58
C PHE A 53 8.13 20.20 13.18
N ARG A 54 8.84 19.28 13.86
CA ARG A 54 8.79 17.83 13.58
C ARG A 54 7.67 17.14 14.35
N PHE A 55 6.78 16.47 13.63
CA PHE A 55 5.70 15.69 14.22
C PHE A 55 6.17 14.28 14.59
N ALA A 56 5.69 13.76 15.72
CA ALA A 56 5.84 12.35 16.06
C ALA A 56 4.83 11.53 15.25
N VAL A 57 5.31 10.69 14.34
CA VAL A 57 4.47 9.92 13.41
C VAL A 57 4.94 8.46 13.30
N GLU A 58 3.99 7.56 13.08
CA GLU A 58 4.23 6.16 12.71
C GLU A 58 3.76 5.94 11.26
N ARG A 59 4.59 5.33 10.41
CA ARG A 59 4.19 5.01 9.02
C ARG A 59 3.76 3.55 8.92
N LYS A 60 2.49 3.31 8.56
CA LYS A 60 1.94 1.97 8.35
C LYS A 60 1.77 1.67 6.86
N PRO A 61 2.15 0.46 6.40
CA PRO A 61 1.95 0.05 5.02
C PRO A 61 0.45 -0.13 4.73
N LYS A 62 -0.01 0.37 3.59
CA LYS A 62 -1.37 0.14 3.12
C LYS A 62 -1.61 -1.32 2.71
N PRO A 63 -2.82 -1.86 2.92
CA PRO A 63 -3.16 -3.22 2.53
C PRO A 63 -3.24 -3.39 1.01
N LEU A 64 -3.02 -4.62 0.54
CA LEU A 64 -3.10 -5.02 -0.88
C LEU A 64 -4.44 -4.66 -1.54
N VAL A 65 -5.54 -4.68 -0.79
CA VAL A 65 -6.90 -4.39 -1.31
C VAL A 65 -7.00 -2.96 -1.83
N GLU A 66 -6.33 -2.01 -1.17
CA GLU A 66 -6.35 -0.61 -1.58
C GLU A 66 -5.53 -0.38 -2.86
N TRP A 67 -4.42 -1.12 -3.01
CA TRP A 67 -3.66 -1.17 -4.27
C TRP A 67 -4.48 -1.78 -5.40
N LEU A 68 -5.20 -2.87 -5.16
CA LEU A 68 -6.03 -3.51 -6.19
C LEU A 68 -7.16 -2.58 -6.67
N LYS A 69 -7.70 -1.74 -5.78
CA LYS A 69 -8.73 -0.76 -6.12
C LYS A 69 -8.19 0.41 -6.94
N ASN A 70 -6.96 0.85 -6.66
CA ASN A 70 -6.30 1.93 -7.40
C ASN A 70 -4.81 1.62 -7.70
N PRO A 71 -4.52 0.69 -8.64
CA PRO A 71 -3.13 0.35 -8.95
C PRO A 71 -2.55 1.42 -9.87
N GLY A 72 -1.96 2.47 -9.30
CA GLY A 72 -1.10 3.41 -10.04
C GLY A 72 -1.68 4.00 -11.36
N PRO A 73 -0.81 4.34 -12.33
CA PRO A 73 -1.18 4.85 -13.65
C PRO A 73 -2.03 3.87 -14.49
N GLN A 74 -2.87 4.40 -15.38
CA GLN A 74 -3.85 3.63 -16.16
C GLN A 74 -3.25 2.48 -17.02
N HIS A 75 -2.00 2.62 -17.48
CA HIS A 75 -1.35 1.60 -18.32
C HIS A 75 -0.97 0.35 -17.52
N GLU A 76 -0.54 0.52 -16.26
CA GLU A 76 -0.22 -0.58 -15.36
C GLU A 76 -1.47 -1.37 -14.97
N LYS A 77 -2.59 -0.66 -14.76
CA LYS A 77 -3.91 -1.28 -14.49
C LYS A 77 -4.35 -2.22 -15.60
N ARG A 78 -4.22 -1.79 -16.86
CA ARG A 78 -4.65 -2.60 -18.02
C ARG A 78 -3.84 -3.88 -18.14
N THR A 79 -2.53 -3.80 -17.90
CA THR A 79 -1.62 -4.96 -17.94
C THR A 79 -1.95 -5.97 -16.84
N LEU A 80 -2.17 -5.48 -15.61
CA LEU A 80 -2.63 -6.30 -14.47
C LEU A 80 -3.95 -7.02 -14.73
N PHE A 81 -4.93 -6.28 -15.24
CA PHE A 81 -6.25 -6.85 -15.55
C PHE A 81 -6.15 -7.90 -16.66
N GLY A 82 -5.36 -7.64 -17.70
CA GLY A 82 -5.10 -8.60 -18.77
C GLY A 82 -4.49 -9.89 -18.23
N ASP A 83 -3.43 -9.80 -17.43
CA ASP A 83 -2.79 -10.97 -16.83
C ASP A 83 -3.76 -11.76 -15.93
N MET A 84 -4.56 -11.09 -15.09
CA MET A 84 -5.56 -11.77 -14.26
C MET A 84 -6.61 -12.52 -15.07
N VAL A 85 -7.11 -11.93 -16.16
CA VAL A 85 -8.05 -12.58 -17.09
C VAL A 85 -7.36 -13.77 -17.76
N CYS A 86 -6.13 -13.61 -18.24
CA CYS A 86 -5.34 -14.70 -18.79
C CYS A 86 -5.16 -15.85 -17.78
N PHE A 87 -4.81 -15.58 -16.52
CA PHE A 87 -4.72 -16.61 -15.50
C PHE A 87 -6.07 -17.31 -15.24
N LEU A 88 -7.17 -16.57 -15.18
CA LEU A 88 -8.49 -17.14 -14.93
C LEU A 88 -8.92 -18.17 -15.99
N PHE A 89 -8.58 -17.93 -17.26
CA PHE A 89 -8.99 -18.78 -18.39
C PHE A 89 -7.90 -19.76 -18.86
N ILE A 90 -6.64 -19.35 -18.92
CA ILE A 90 -5.55 -20.18 -19.44
C ILE A 90 -5.17 -21.30 -18.46
N THR A 91 -5.19 -21.03 -17.15
CA THR A 91 -4.84 -22.04 -16.14
C THR A 91 -5.76 -23.28 -16.19
N PRO A 92 -7.10 -23.14 -16.16
CA PRO A 92 -7.98 -24.31 -16.26
C PRO A 92 -7.90 -24.99 -17.63
N LEU A 93 -7.72 -24.24 -18.72
CA LEU A 93 -7.54 -24.83 -20.04
C LEU A 93 -6.25 -25.65 -20.13
N ALA A 94 -5.15 -25.14 -19.57
CA ALA A 94 -3.87 -25.85 -19.52
C ALA A 94 -3.93 -27.11 -18.64
N THR A 95 -4.63 -27.06 -17.50
CA THR A 95 -4.80 -28.25 -16.64
C THR A 95 -5.68 -29.31 -17.29
N ILE A 96 -6.79 -28.91 -17.92
CA ILE A 96 -7.67 -29.84 -18.66
C ILE A 96 -6.93 -30.43 -19.86
N SER A 97 -6.22 -29.61 -20.63
CA SER A 97 -5.42 -30.07 -21.78
C SER A 97 -4.33 -31.06 -21.34
N GLY A 98 -3.58 -30.75 -20.28
CA GLY A 98 -2.57 -31.65 -19.72
C GLY A 98 -3.17 -32.98 -19.25
N TRP A 99 -4.34 -32.94 -18.58
CA TRP A 99 -5.05 -34.14 -18.12
C TRP A 99 -5.52 -35.02 -19.29
N LEU A 100 -6.13 -34.42 -20.32
CA LEU A 100 -6.59 -35.12 -21.52
C LEU A 100 -5.44 -35.75 -22.29
N CYS A 101 -4.31 -35.03 -22.43
CA CYS A 101 -3.13 -35.56 -23.09
C CYS A 101 -2.48 -36.71 -22.31
N LEU A 102 -2.47 -36.66 -20.97
CA LEU A 102 -1.97 -37.77 -20.16
C LEU A 102 -2.85 -39.03 -20.32
N ARG A 103 -4.17 -38.88 -20.27
CA ARG A 103 -5.13 -39.96 -20.53
C ARG A 103 -4.96 -40.55 -21.93
N GLY A 104 -4.93 -39.70 -22.95
CA GLY A 104 -4.76 -40.13 -24.34
C GLY A 104 -3.42 -40.80 -24.62
N ALA A 105 -2.33 -40.35 -23.98
CA ALA A 105 -1.02 -40.99 -24.10
C ALA A 105 -1.01 -42.39 -23.49
N VAL A 106 -1.67 -42.60 -22.34
CA VAL A 106 -1.82 -43.91 -21.71
C VAL A 106 -2.61 -44.86 -22.61
N ASP A 107 -3.72 -44.39 -23.21
CA ASP A 107 -4.54 -45.20 -24.11
C ASP A 107 -3.81 -45.53 -25.44
N HIS A 108 -3.06 -44.58 -26.01
CA HIS A 108 -2.30 -44.77 -27.26
C HIS A 108 -1.07 -45.68 -27.11
N LEU A 109 -0.45 -45.71 -25.92
CA LEU A 109 0.63 -46.65 -25.60
C LEU A 109 0.16 -48.12 -25.68
N GLN A 110 -1.14 -48.35 -25.56
CA GLN A 110 -1.74 -49.67 -25.54
C GLN A 110 -2.12 -50.20 -26.94
N PHE A 111 -2.27 -49.34 -27.97
CA PHE A 111 -2.89 -49.75 -29.24
C PHE A 111 -2.01 -49.74 -30.51
N SER A 112 -1.09 -48.79 -30.80
CA SER A 112 -0.19 -48.96 -31.99
C SER A 112 0.91 -47.93 -32.31
N SER A 113 1.07 -46.78 -31.63
CA SER A 113 2.01 -45.74 -32.12
C SER A 113 2.70 -44.97 -30.99
N ARG A 114 3.95 -45.36 -30.68
CA ARG A 114 4.77 -44.73 -29.63
C ARG A 114 5.22 -43.32 -29.98
N LEU A 115 5.44 -43.02 -31.27
CA LEU A 115 5.98 -41.74 -31.72
C LEU A 115 4.96 -40.59 -31.58
N GLU A 116 3.69 -40.84 -31.89
CA GLU A 116 2.62 -39.83 -31.76
C GLU A 116 2.34 -39.48 -30.29
N ALA A 117 2.32 -40.50 -29.41
CA ALA A 117 2.17 -40.30 -27.97
C ALA A 117 3.33 -39.47 -27.39
N VAL A 118 4.57 -39.78 -27.79
CA VAL A 118 5.77 -39.02 -27.37
C VAL A 118 5.70 -37.57 -27.87
N GLY A 119 5.23 -37.33 -29.11
CA GLY A 119 5.05 -35.99 -29.66
C GLY A 119 4.04 -35.14 -28.88
N LEU A 120 2.89 -35.72 -28.52
CA LEU A 120 1.86 -35.04 -27.72
C LEU A 120 2.34 -34.73 -26.30
N VAL A 121 3.00 -35.69 -25.64
CA VAL A 121 3.59 -35.49 -24.31
C VAL A 121 4.67 -34.39 -24.36
N ALA A 122 5.56 -34.41 -25.36
CA ALA A 122 6.58 -33.38 -25.50
C ALA A 122 5.99 -31.97 -25.71
N LEU A 123 4.96 -31.86 -26.57
CA LEU A 123 4.27 -30.59 -26.84
C LEU A 123 3.56 -30.05 -25.59
N THR A 124 2.87 -30.91 -24.83
CA THR A 124 2.20 -30.50 -23.59
C THR A 124 3.18 -30.04 -22.52
N VAL A 125 4.30 -30.76 -22.34
CA VAL A 125 5.38 -30.34 -21.44
C VAL A 125 5.94 -28.99 -21.88
N ALA A 126 6.21 -28.80 -23.17
CA ALA A 126 6.72 -27.52 -23.69
C ALA A 126 5.74 -26.36 -23.41
N LEU A 127 4.46 -26.50 -23.74
CA LEU A 127 3.45 -25.47 -23.48
C LEU A 127 3.31 -25.17 -21.98
N PHE A 128 3.33 -26.19 -21.13
CA PHE A 128 3.28 -26.02 -19.68
C PHE A 128 4.51 -25.27 -19.15
N THR A 129 5.72 -25.59 -19.64
CA THR A 129 6.94 -24.87 -19.25
C THR A 129 6.94 -23.41 -19.69
N ILE A 130 6.47 -23.11 -20.91
CA ILE A 130 6.31 -21.74 -21.42
C ILE A 130 5.31 -20.98 -20.56
N TYR A 131 4.17 -21.60 -20.24
CA TYR A 131 3.17 -21.02 -19.37
C TYR A 131 3.78 -20.71 -17.99
N LEU A 132 4.41 -21.68 -17.33
CA LEU A 132 5.05 -21.48 -16.02
C LEU A 132 6.09 -20.35 -16.05
N PHE A 133 6.94 -20.29 -17.09
CA PHE A 133 7.91 -19.21 -17.23
C PHE A 133 7.23 -17.85 -17.35
N TRP A 134 6.21 -17.73 -18.21
CA TRP A 134 5.42 -16.51 -18.35
C TRP A 134 4.76 -16.11 -17.02
N THR A 135 4.16 -17.08 -16.30
CA THR A 135 3.53 -16.83 -14.99
C THR A 135 4.53 -16.26 -13.98
N LEU A 136 5.75 -16.80 -13.96
CA LEU A 136 6.79 -16.40 -13.02
C LEU A 136 7.31 -15.00 -13.35
N VAL A 137 7.52 -14.68 -14.62
CA VAL A 137 7.93 -13.34 -15.05
C VAL A 137 6.84 -12.31 -14.74
N SER A 138 5.57 -12.61 -15.08
CA SER A 138 4.42 -11.76 -14.75
C SER A 138 4.30 -11.54 -13.24
N PHE A 139 4.36 -12.60 -12.44
CA PHE A 139 4.32 -12.50 -10.98
C PHE A 139 5.47 -11.67 -10.41
N ARG A 140 6.71 -11.88 -10.88
CA ARG A 140 7.89 -11.09 -10.48
C ARG A 140 7.71 -9.60 -10.80
N TYR A 141 7.17 -9.29 -11.98
CA TYR A 141 6.85 -7.92 -12.38
C TYR A 141 5.81 -7.30 -11.44
N HIS A 142 4.71 -8.00 -11.17
CA HIS A 142 3.64 -7.51 -10.28
C HIS A 142 4.10 -7.34 -8.84
N CYS A 143 4.92 -8.26 -8.32
CA CYS A 143 5.52 -8.13 -6.99
C CYS A 143 6.44 -6.91 -6.91
N ARG A 144 7.23 -6.63 -7.95
CA ARG A 144 8.09 -5.44 -8.00
C ARG A 144 7.23 -4.18 -8.00
N LEU A 145 6.17 -4.15 -8.81
CA LEU A 145 5.28 -3.00 -8.91
C LEU A 145 4.54 -2.75 -7.59
N TYR A 146 4.04 -3.81 -6.94
CA TYR A 146 3.43 -3.71 -5.63
C TYR A 146 4.40 -3.21 -4.56
N ASN A 147 5.64 -3.71 -4.54
CA ASN A 147 6.66 -3.26 -3.58
C ASN A 147 7.01 -1.78 -3.77
N GLU A 148 7.08 -1.31 -5.01
CA GLU A 148 7.34 0.10 -5.32
C GLU A 148 6.17 0.99 -4.86
N TRP A 149 4.93 0.57 -5.14
CA TRP A 149 3.75 1.26 -4.65
C TRP A 149 3.69 1.29 -3.11
N ARG A 150 4.01 0.17 -2.45
CA ARG A 150 3.99 0.06 -0.98
C ARG A 150 5.02 0.98 -0.32
N ARG A 151 6.16 1.22 -0.97
CA ARG A 151 7.18 2.17 -0.50
C ARG A 151 6.73 3.61 -0.64
N THR A 152 6.03 3.94 -1.72
CA THR A 152 5.60 5.32 -2.04
C THR A 152 4.26 5.70 -1.38
N ASN A 153 3.41 4.73 -1.03
CA ASN A 153 2.06 4.94 -0.50
C ASN A 153 1.93 4.44 0.94
N GLN A 154 2.71 5.02 1.85
CA GLN A 154 2.60 4.73 3.29
C GLN A 154 1.56 5.66 3.94
N HIS A 155 0.74 5.10 4.85
CA HIS A 155 -0.18 5.89 5.64
C HIS A 155 0.52 6.38 6.91
N VAL A 156 0.57 7.69 7.11
CA VAL A 156 1.19 8.35 8.26
C VAL A 156 0.13 8.50 9.35
N ILE A 157 0.40 7.95 10.54
CA ILE A 157 -0.46 8.06 11.73
C ILE A 157 0.25 8.95 12.74
N LEU A 158 -0.46 9.94 13.29
CA LEU A 158 0.11 10.82 14.31
C LEU A 158 0.18 10.12 15.66
N LEU A 159 1.34 10.15 16.30
CA LEU A 159 1.53 9.67 17.68
C LEU A 159 1.26 10.78 18.71
N ILE A 160 0.31 11.67 18.42
CA ILE A 160 -0.15 12.64 19.40
C ILE A 160 -1.05 11.88 20.39
N PRO A 161 -0.74 11.89 21.70
CA PRO A 161 -1.65 11.35 22.70
C PRO A 161 -3.00 12.04 22.51
N LYS A 162 -4.07 11.26 22.28
CA LYS A 162 -5.43 11.77 22.32
C LYS A 162 -5.54 12.53 23.64
N SER A 163 -5.75 13.85 23.59
CA SER A 163 -5.95 14.64 24.81
C SER A 163 -7.23 14.12 25.45
N ALA A 164 -7.10 13.15 26.36
CA ALA A 164 -8.19 12.68 27.18
C ALA A 164 -8.58 13.84 28.08
N ASN A 165 -9.58 14.66 27.67
CA ASN A 165 -10.31 15.63 28.48
C ASN A 165 -9.52 16.19 29.68
N ILE A 166 -8.39 16.89 29.44
CA ILE A 166 -7.71 17.62 30.51
C ILE A 166 -8.20 19.06 30.45
N PRO A 167 -8.89 19.57 31.48
CA PRO A 167 -9.29 20.96 31.54
C PRO A 167 -8.07 21.87 31.39
N SER A 168 -8.31 22.98 30.69
CA SER A 168 -7.42 23.93 30.01
C SER A 168 -6.32 24.63 30.83
N ASN A 169 -5.84 24.06 31.94
CA ASN A 169 -4.84 24.68 32.81
C ASN A 169 -3.53 23.88 32.98
N ARG A 170 -3.30 22.81 32.20
CA ARG A 170 -2.10 21.94 32.34
C ARG A 170 -1.29 21.66 31.07
N GLN A 171 -1.67 22.21 29.91
CA GLN A 171 -0.94 21.97 28.66
C GLN A 171 0.47 22.60 28.61
N SER A 172 0.71 23.66 29.39
CA SER A 172 2.03 24.30 29.49
C SER A 172 3.11 23.43 30.14
N LEU A 173 2.74 22.40 30.91
CA LEU A 173 3.71 21.57 31.64
C LEU A 173 4.16 20.31 30.87
N LEU A 174 3.33 19.80 29.96
CA LEU A 174 3.62 18.57 29.19
C LEU A 174 4.53 18.84 27.98
N GLY A 175 4.43 20.02 27.36
CA GLY A 175 5.35 20.44 26.29
C GLY A 175 6.80 20.56 26.75
N LEU A 176 7.02 20.94 28.02
CA LEU A 176 8.36 21.10 28.59
C LEU A 176 9.04 19.75 28.90
N GLN A 177 8.26 18.69 29.16
CA GLN A 177 8.81 17.38 29.50
C GLN A 177 9.29 16.59 28.27
N SER A 178 8.62 16.74 27.12
CA SER A 178 9.01 16.08 25.88
C SER A 178 10.32 16.65 25.32
N LEU A 179 10.49 17.98 25.38
CA LEU A 179 11.71 18.65 24.91
C LEU A 179 12.93 18.37 25.82
N LYS A 180 12.71 18.24 27.14
CA LYS A 180 13.81 18.00 28.10
C LYS A 180 14.37 16.57 28.04
N ARG A 181 13.60 15.60 27.53
CA ARG A 181 14.08 14.21 27.40
C ARG A 181 15.08 14.03 26.24
N ASN A 182 15.02 14.86 25.20
CA ASN A 182 15.94 14.78 24.06
C ASN A 182 17.26 15.55 24.24
N SER A 183 17.45 16.31 25.32
CA SER A 183 18.65 17.14 25.51
C SER A 183 19.70 16.53 26.45
N LYS A 184 19.58 15.26 26.86
CA LYS A 184 20.47 14.63 27.84
C LYS A 184 21.32 13.43 27.35
N GLU A 185 21.36 13.13 26.05
CA GLU A 185 22.25 12.09 25.52
C GLU A 185 23.20 12.65 24.45
N THR A 186 24.14 13.52 24.85
CA THR A 186 25.37 13.76 24.06
C THR A 186 26.49 14.37 24.92
N ILE A 187 26.88 13.73 26.02
CA ILE A 187 28.23 13.90 26.60
C ILE A 187 28.62 12.56 27.23
N VAL A 188 29.48 11.80 26.55
CA VAL A 188 30.84 11.34 26.91
C VAL A 188 31.33 10.47 25.76
#